data_AF-A0A950CGZ7-F1
#
_entry.id   AF-A0A950CGZ7-F1
#
_cell.length_a   1.000
_cell.length_b   1.000
_cell.length_c   1.000
_cell.angle_alpha   90.00
_cell.angle_beta   90.00
_cell.angle_gamma   90.00
#
_symmetry.space_group_name_H-M   'P 1'
#
loop_
_entity.id
_entity.type
_entity.pdbx_description
1 polymer ?
#
loop_
_entity_poly.entity_id
_entity_poly.type
_entity_poly.pdbx_seq_one_letter_code
_entity_poly.pdbx_strand_id
1 'polypeptide(L)' 'MAEFSLETIDILDPDLYVQRGYPHDEWALLRREAPVFYYERPGVPSFWAVTRHADIITVSRQPDLFRSGRYLFVTVE' A
#
# COMPACT_ATOMS: atom_id res chain seq x y z
N MET A 1 18.37 -0.26 12.89
CA MET A 1 17.05 0.11 12.34
C MET A 1 17.08 -0.28 10.87
N ALA A 2 16.04 -0.93 10.36
CA ALA A 2 16.02 -1.31 8.95
C ALA A 2 16.08 -0.03 8.10
N GLU A 3 16.99 -0.02 7.13
CA GLU A 3 17.31 1.13 6.30
C GLU A 3 16.51 1.03 5.00
N PHE A 4 15.30 1.60 5.00
CA PHE A 4 14.42 1.68 3.84
C PHE A 4 13.89 3.10 3.67
N SER A 5 13.57 3.47 2.44
CA SER A 5 13.00 4.78 2.05
C SER A 5 11.72 4.56 1.24
N LEU A 6 10.99 5.62 0.91
CA LEU A 6 9.80 5.52 0.05
C LEU A 6 10.08 4.82 -1.31
N GLU A 7 11.33 4.91 -1.79
CA GLU A 7 11.77 4.29 -3.03
C GLU A 7 12.00 2.78 -2.88
N THR A 8 12.45 2.34 -1.70
CA THR A 8 12.87 0.95 -1.46
C THR A 8 11.97 0.17 -0.53
N ILE A 9 10.94 0.80 0.08
CA ILE A 9 10.00 0.09 0.93
C ILE A 9 9.33 -1.04 0.16
N ASP A 10 9.20 -2.18 0.84
CA ASP A 10 8.39 -3.30 0.40
C ASP A 10 7.42 -3.68 1.51
N ILE A 11 6.13 -3.49 1.23
CA ILE A 11 5.02 -3.79 2.16
C ILE A 11 4.24 -5.03 1.72
N LEU A 12 4.68 -5.74 0.68
CA LEU A 12 3.92 -6.82 0.03
C LEU A 12 4.70 -8.13 -0.14
N ASP A 13 6.03 -8.12 -0.07
CA ASP A 13 6.84 -9.35 -0.17
C ASP A 13 6.49 -10.34 0.96
N PRO A 14 5.85 -11.48 0.65
CA PRO A 14 5.44 -12.47 1.65
C PRO A 14 6.63 -13.04 2.43
N ASP A 15 7.80 -13.16 1.82
CA ASP A 15 8.99 -13.70 2.48
C ASP A 15 9.47 -12.75 3.59
N LEU A 16 9.34 -11.43 3.40
CA LEU A 16 9.63 -10.45 4.45
C LEU A 16 8.66 -10.59 5.63
N TYR A 17 7.38 -10.87 5.39
CA TYR A 17 6.41 -11.13 6.47
C TYR A 17 6.79 -12.37 7.29
N VAL A 18 7.27 -13.43 6.62
CA VAL A 18 7.73 -14.65 7.30
C VAL A 18 9.00 -14.41 8.11
N GLN A 19 9.97 -13.69 7.52
CA GLN A 19 11.30 -13.50 8.11
C GLN A 19 11.33 -12.44 9.22
N ARG A 20 10.60 -11.32 9.02
CA ARG A 20 10.69 -10.12 9.87
C ARG A 20 9.40 -9.82 10.63
N GLY A 21 8.33 -10.56 10.37
CA GLY A 21 7.00 -10.28 10.92
C GLY A 21 6.29 -9.14 10.20
N TYR A 22 5.26 -8.58 10.84
CA TYR A 22 4.47 -7.51 10.22
C TYR A 22 5.31 -6.22 10.06
N PRO A 23 5.27 -5.53 8.90
CA PRO A 23 6.18 -4.43 8.55
C PRO A 23 5.75 -3.10 9.21
N HIS A 24 5.74 -3.06 10.54
CA HIS A 24 5.25 -1.93 11.32
C HIS A 24 6.01 -0.63 11.04
N ASP A 25 7.33 -0.71 10.85
CA ASP A 25 8.19 0.46 10.63
C ASP A 25 7.98 1.05 9.22
N GLU A 26 7.79 0.19 8.21
CA GLU A 26 7.47 0.58 6.83
C GLU A 26 6.11 1.29 6.77
N TRP A 27 5.11 0.77 7.48
CA TRP A 27 3.82 1.45 7.63
C TRP A 27 3.93 2.78 8.40
N ALA A 28 4.84 2.87 9.38
CA ALA A 28 5.07 4.10 10.13
C ALA A 28 5.71 5.18 9.26
N LEU A 29 6.65 4.81 8.39
CA LEU A 29 7.25 5.69 7.39
C LEU A 29 6.17 6.26 6.46
N LEU A 30 5.32 5.41 5.89
CA LEU A 30 4.23 5.85 5.01
C LEU A 30 3.30 6.84 5.71
N ARG A 31 2.83 6.55 6.93
CA ARG A 31 1.96 7.49 7.67
C ARG A 31 2.59 8.85 7.91
N ARG A 32 3.91 8.87 8.15
CA ARG A 32 4.69 10.08 8.44
C ARG A 32 4.94 10.90 7.18
N GLU A 33 5.39 10.27 6.10
CA GLU A 33 5.98 10.97 4.95
C GLU A 33 5.09 10.97 3.71
N ALA A 34 4.34 9.89 3.45
CA ALA A 34 3.51 9.73 2.27
C ALA A 34 2.21 8.96 2.61
N PRO A 35 1.26 9.59 3.34
CA PRO A 35 0.10 8.88 3.88
C PRO A 35 -0.88 8.37 2.82
N VAL A 36 -0.81 8.95 1.61
CA VAL A 36 -1.46 8.49 0.39
C VAL A 36 -0.33 8.32 -0.64
N PHE A 37 0.15 7.09 -0.79
CA PHE A 37 1.33 6.78 -1.59
C PHE A 37 0.96 5.93 -2.80
N TYR A 38 1.43 6.30 -4.00
CA TYR A 38 1.28 5.44 -5.17
C TYR A 38 2.37 4.37 -5.15
N TYR A 39 1.97 3.14 -4.84
CA TYR A 39 2.85 1.99 -4.78
C TYR A 39 2.92 1.31 -6.14
N GLU A 40 4.11 1.35 -6.74
CA GLU A 40 4.41 0.71 -8.01
C GLU A 40 5.73 -0.06 -7.88
N ARG A 41 5.65 -1.38 -8.08
CA ARG A 41 6.78 -2.31 -8.02
C ARG A 41 6.62 -3.40 -9.08
N PRO A 42 7.73 -3.96 -9.60
CA PRO A 42 7.66 -5.11 -10.49
C PRO A 42 6.90 -6.28 -9.85
N GLY A 43 6.05 -6.95 -10.63
CA GLY A 43 5.35 -8.17 -10.20
C GLY A 43 4.13 -7.95 -9.30
N VAL A 44 3.77 -6.70 -8.97
CA VAL A 44 2.56 -6.39 -8.20
C VAL A 44 1.76 -5.30 -8.92
N PRO A 45 0.42 -5.44 -9.07
CA PRO A 45 -0.40 -4.37 -9.62
C PRO A 45 -0.24 -3.09 -8.81
N SER A 46 -0.01 -1.95 -9.47
CA SER A 46 0.15 -0.67 -8.80
C SER A 46 -1.15 -0.23 -8.11
N PHE A 47 -1.05 0.38 -6.92
CA PHE A 47 -2.20 0.87 -6.16
C PHE A 47 -1.86 2.06 -5.28
N TRP A 48 -2.90 2.72 -4.74
CA TRP A 48 -2.76 3.75 -3.72
C TRP A 48 -2.77 3.14 -2.32
N ALA A 49 -1.65 3.23 -1.60
CA ALA A 49 -1.57 2.88 -0.19
C ALA A 49 -2.09 4.04 0.67
N VAL A 50 -3.29 3.89 1.23
CA VAL A 50 -3.90 4.85 2.16
C VAL A 50 -3.67 4.37 3.58
N THR A 51 -2.87 5.11 4.36
CA THR A 51 -2.28 4.59 5.61
C THR A 51 -2.74 5.28 6.90
N ARG A 52 -3.51 6.38 6.80
CA ARG A 52 -4.10 7.04 7.96
C ARG A 52 -5.53 6.55 8.20
N HIS A 53 -5.85 6.31 9.46
CA HIS A 53 -7.18 5.88 9.88
C HIS A 53 -8.29 6.82 9.36
N ALA A 54 -8.10 8.13 9.47
CA ALA A 54 -9.10 9.10 8.99
C ALA A 54 -9.36 9.00 7.48
N ASP A 55 -8.31 8.80 6.68
CA ASP A 55 -8.41 8.71 5.22
C ASP A 55 -9.07 7.39 4.79
N ILE A 56 -8.75 6.29 5.49
CA ILE A 56 -9.42 5.00 5.30
C ILE A 56 -10.92 5.15 5.55
N ILE A 57 -11.33 5.78 6.66
CA ILE A 57 -12.75 6.01 6.96
C ILE A 57 -13.42 6.88 5.90
N THR A 58 -12.74 7.93 5.43
CA THR A 58 -13.23 8.80 4.35
C THR A 58 -13.49 8.03 3.06
N VAL A 59 -12.53 7.19 2.63
CA VAL A 59 -12.66 6.36 1.42
C VAL A 59 -13.78 5.34 1.59
N SER A 60 -13.81 4.61 2.71
CA SER A 60 -14.82 3.57 2.96
C SER A 60 -16.26 4.10 3.05
N ARG A 61 -16.45 5.37 3.38
CA ARG A 61 -17.77 6.02 3.49
C ARG A 61 -18.33 6.56 2.16
N GLN A 62 -17.58 6.47 1.07
CA GLN A 62 -17.96 7.04 -0.23
C GLN A 62 -18.09 5.93 -1.30
N PRO A 63 -19.05 5.00 -1.17
CA PRO A 63 -19.18 3.84 -2.06
C PRO A 63 -19.50 4.23 -3.52
N ASP A 64 -20.10 5.39 -3.75
CA ASP A 64 -20.36 5.90 -5.09
C ASP A 64 -19.07 6.26 -5.84
N LEU A 65 -18.04 6.70 -5.11
CA LEU A 65 -16.73 7.09 -5.63
C LEU A 65 -15.73 5.93 -5.57
N PHE A 66 -15.69 5.19 -4.46
CA PHE A 66 -14.76 4.09 -4.21
C PHE A 66 -15.52 2.76 -4.13
N ARG A 67 -15.66 2.13 -5.29
CA ARG A 67 -16.49 0.92 -5.44
C ARG A 67 -15.73 -0.34 -5.07
N SER A 68 -16.32 -1.16 -4.21
CA SER A 68 -15.94 -2.55 -4.01
C SER A 68 -16.59 -3.42 -5.09
N GLY A 69 -16.00 -3.46 -6.28
CA GLY A 69 -16.49 -4.22 -7.43
C GLY A 69 -15.38 -5.01 -8.11
N ARG A 70 -15.74 -5.89 -9.05
CA ARG A 70 -14.74 -6.56 -9.90
C ARG A 70 -14.08 -5.52 -10.79
N TYR A 71 -12.77 -5.36 -10.66
CA TYR A 71 -11.96 -4.72 -11.68
C TYR A 71 -11.57 -5.78 -12.72
N LEU A 72 -11.85 -5.51 -14.00
CA LEU A 72 -11.24 -6.26 -15.09
C LEU A 72 -9.82 -5.71 -15.26
N PHE A 73 -8.83 -6.50 -14.87
CA PHE A 73 -7.42 -6.18 -15.08
C PHE A 73 -6.99 -6.83 -16.39
N VAL A 74 -6.68 -6.02 -17.42
CA VAL A 74 -6.12 -6.50 -18.69
C VAL A 74 -4.67 -6.06 -18.71
N THR A 75 -3.75 -7.01 -18.59
CA THR A 75 -2.32 -6.78 -18.85
C THR A 75 -2.07 -6.89 -20.34
N VAL A 76 -1.43 -5.89 -20.93
CA VAL A 76 -0.86 -6.00 -22.26
C VAL A 76 0.60 -6.39 -22.06
N GLU A 77 1.00 -7.54 -22.60
CA GLU A 77 2.41 -7.97 -22.64
C GLU A 77 3.24 -7.13 -23.62
#